data_AF-A0A7I8EUX3-F1
#
_entry.id   AF-A0A7I8EUX3-F1
#
_cell.length_a   1.000
_cell.length_b   1.000
_cell.length_c   1.000
_cell.angle_alpha   90.00
_cell.angle_beta   90.00
_cell.angle_gamma   90.00
#
_symmetry.space_group_name_H-M   'P 1'
#
loop_
_entity.id
_entity.type
_entity.pdbx_description
1 polymer ?
#
loop_
_entity_poly.entity_id
_entity_poly.type
_entity_poly.pdbx_seq_one_letter_code
_entity_poly.pdbx_strand_id
1 'polypeptide(L)'
;MHYPDTEDHRLHYTVATEPIVITRTTSTEALHTATRVSDGHKTDSLPTTQVRVLIVDDHALIREGLSQLFSLEDDIEVVGEAMDGFVALEQVRKLRPEVVLMDINLPVVDGISITRQIVQQFPDVAVIMLTMHRQSQQVVEAMRSGARGYLLKTTSARDVAQAIRTVHSGGVAISPSLTSVLVNELRRQPDTNIPLTPGASAGQQVTQLSEKEIEIIRYLASGMSNREIAERLAYSEKTVKNYLSIIFQKLHLRDRTQVAIFALRQGLLTEEEPEM
;
A
#
# COMPACT_ATOMS: atom_id res chain seq x y z
N MET A 1 35.27 37.39 -40.71
CA MET A 1 34.86 37.59 -39.31
C MET A 1 33.54 36.83 -39.13
N HIS A 2 33.41 35.57 -38.73
CA HIS A 2 34.16 34.59 -37.93
C HIS A 2 34.16 34.78 -36.40
N TYR A 3 33.49 33.80 -35.75
CA TYR A 3 33.34 33.39 -34.34
C TYR A 3 32.07 33.85 -33.58
N PRO A 4 31.44 32.98 -32.74
CA PRO A 4 31.24 31.53 -32.94
C PRO A 4 29.89 30.95 -32.49
N ASP A 5 29.73 29.67 -32.85
CA ASP A 5 28.83 28.65 -32.30
C ASP A 5 28.67 28.69 -30.77
N THR A 6 27.43 28.45 -30.32
CA THR A 6 27.15 27.99 -28.97
C THR A 6 26.49 26.62 -29.07
N GLU A 7 27.31 25.57 -28.89
CA GLU A 7 26.86 24.20 -28.68
C GLU A 7 26.12 24.11 -27.34
N ASP A 8 24.83 23.79 -27.37
CA ASP A 8 24.03 23.45 -26.19
C ASP A 8 24.39 22.02 -25.74
N HIS A 9 25.48 21.90 -24.98
CA HIS A 9 25.79 20.68 -24.23
C HIS A 9 24.88 20.55 -23.00
N ARG A 10 23.65 20.06 -23.24
CA ARG A 10 22.80 19.54 -22.16
C ARG A 10 23.41 18.26 -21.59
N LEU A 11 24.15 18.40 -20.50
CA LEU A 11 24.52 17.32 -19.59
C LEU A 11 23.26 16.60 -19.09
N HIS A 12 23.03 15.39 -19.58
CA HIS A 12 22.06 14.46 -19.01
C HIS A 12 22.59 13.96 -17.65
N TYR A 13 22.26 14.66 -16.57
CA TYR A 13 22.43 14.15 -15.21
C TYR A 13 21.36 13.08 -14.93
N THR A 14 21.76 11.82 -14.91
CA THR A 14 20.93 10.73 -14.38
C THR A 14 21.14 10.70 -12.87
N VAL A 15 20.19 11.21 -12.10
CA VAL A 15 20.18 11.07 -10.65
C VAL A 15 19.66 9.67 -10.33
N ALA A 16 20.56 8.75 -10.03
CA ALA A 16 20.21 7.50 -9.38
C ALA A 16 19.59 7.83 -8.00
N THR A 17 18.30 7.54 -7.83
CA THR A 17 17.58 7.80 -6.58
C THR A 17 17.44 6.48 -5.83
N GLU A 18 18.38 6.21 -4.93
CA GLU A 18 18.30 5.07 -4.02
C GLU A 18 17.17 5.26 -2.99
N PRO A 19 16.55 4.17 -2.51
CA PRO A 19 15.52 4.24 -1.47
C PRO A 19 16.09 4.81 -0.16
N ILE A 20 15.32 5.70 0.47
CA ILE A 20 15.68 6.30 1.77
C ILE A 20 15.40 5.27 2.87
N VAL A 21 16.44 4.90 3.60
CA VAL A 21 16.39 4.00 4.76
C VAL A 21 16.37 4.83 6.05
N ILE A 22 15.35 4.66 6.87
CA ILE A 22 15.28 5.28 8.22
C ILE A 22 15.44 4.18 9.27
N THR A 23 16.58 4.15 9.95
CA THR A 23 16.86 3.27 11.09
C THR A 23 16.66 4.00 12.42
N ARG A 24 16.24 3.28 13.47
CA ARG A 24 16.21 3.79 14.84
C ARG A 24 17.60 3.68 15.46
N THR A 25 18.21 4.81 15.81
CA THR A 25 19.46 4.86 16.57
C THR A 25 19.21 4.41 18.01
N THR A 26 19.74 3.25 18.40
CA THR A 26 19.91 2.91 19.81
C THR A 26 21.38 3.09 20.15
N SER A 27 21.67 4.19 20.84
CA SER A 27 22.99 4.42 21.44
C SER A 27 23.16 3.52 22.65
N THR A 28 24.12 2.60 22.63
CA THR A 28 24.82 2.15 23.84
C THR A 28 26.23 1.69 23.47
N GLU A 29 27.22 2.45 23.94
CA GLU A 29 28.64 2.10 23.88
C GLU A 29 28.95 0.89 24.77
N ALA A 30 29.88 0.04 24.34
CA ALA A 30 30.92 -0.51 25.23
C ALA A 30 32.10 -1.06 24.41
N LEU A 31 33.25 -0.41 24.61
CA LEU A 31 34.59 -0.89 24.27
C LEU A 31 34.89 -2.24 24.95
N HIS A 32 35.52 -3.16 24.23
CA HIS A 32 36.61 -3.97 24.77
C HIS A 32 37.58 -4.43 23.67
N THR A 33 38.83 -4.00 23.81
CA THR A 33 39.99 -4.40 23.01
C THR A 33 40.60 -5.67 23.60
N ALA A 34 40.93 -6.67 22.78
CA ALA A 34 41.94 -7.67 23.11
C ALA A 34 42.56 -8.30 21.85
N THR A 35 43.84 -8.65 21.99
CA THR A 35 44.86 -8.90 20.95
C THR A 35 45.00 -10.38 20.59
N ARG A 36 45.26 -10.66 19.29
CA ARG A 36 45.94 -11.80 18.59
C ARG A 36 46.04 -13.18 19.29
N VAL A 37 45.78 -14.27 18.55
CA VAL A 37 46.75 -15.26 17.99
C VAL A 37 46.02 -16.18 16.97
N SER A 38 46.74 -16.57 15.92
CA SER A 38 46.42 -17.50 14.83
C SER A 38 46.00 -18.91 15.27
N ASP A 39 45.05 -19.54 14.57
CA ASP A 39 45.21 -20.90 13.99
C ASP A 39 44.00 -21.33 13.15
N GLY A 40 44.30 -22.06 12.08
CA GLY A 40 43.41 -22.35 10.95
C GLY A 40 42.07 -22.97 11.32
N HIS A 41 41.01 -22.50 10.66
CA HIS A 41 39.66 -23.03 10.80
C HIS A 41 39.08 -23.36 9.44
N LYS A 42 38.62 -24.61 9.34
CA LYS A 42 37.63 -25.10 8.37
C LYS A 42 36.54 -24.03 8.23
N THR A 43 36.12 -23.79 6.99
CA THR A 43 34.93 -22.98 6.67
C THR A 43 33.72 -23.66 7.29
N ASP A 44 33.44 -23.32 8.54
CA ASP A 44 32.16 -23.55 9.18
C ASP A 44 31.21 -22.56 8.50
N SER A 45 30.46 -23.03 7.50
CA SER A 45 29.43 -22.23 6.86
C SER A 45 28.34 -22.00 7.90
N LEU A 46 28.42 -20.86 8.60
CA LEU A 46 27.35 -20.37 9.46
C LEU A 46 26.02 -20.50 8.70
N PRO A 47 24.93 -21.01 9.30
CA PRO A 47 23.63 -21.02 8.65
C PRO A 47 23.24 -19.57 8.34
N THR A 48 23.38 -19.18 7.08
CA THR A 48 22.85 -17.91 6.57
C THR A 48 21.34 -18.00 6.71
N THR A 49 20.81 -17.32 7.71
CA THR A 49 19.37 -17.33 7.98
C THR A 49 18.72 -16.50 6.87
N GLN A 50 18.19 -17.18 5.86
CA GLN A 50 17.51 -16.53 4.74
C GLN A 50 16.25 -15.84 5.24
N VAL A 51 15.98 -14.64 4.71
CA VAL A 51 14.74 -13.92 4.99
C VAL A 51 13.59 -14.64 4.30
N ARG A 52 12.62 -15.09 5.08
CA ARG A 52 11.49 -15.88 4.59
C ARG A 52 10.39 -14.99 4.06
N VAL A 53 10.14 -15.05 2.75
CA VAL A 53 9.25 -14.15 2.02
C VAL A 53 8.02 -14.89 1.47
N LEU A 54 6.84 -14.31 1.69
CA LEU A 54 5.60 -14.71 1.02
C LEU A 54 5.24 -13.67 -0.04
N ILE A 55 4.94 -14.12 -1.26
CA ILE A 55 4.52 -13.23 -2.36
C ILE A 55 3.00 -13.34 -2.56
N VAL A 56 2.30 -12.21 -2.54
CA VAL A 56 0.85 -12.15 -2.70
C VAL A 56 0.50 -11.19 -3.84
N ASP A 57 0.06 -11.73 -4.96
CA ASP A 57 -0.33 -10.97 -6.16
C ASP A 57 -1.27 -11.83 -7.00
N ASP A 58 -2.32 -11.28 -7.61
CA ASP A 58 -3.23 -12.05 -8.47
C ASP A 58 -2.64 -12.32 -9.87
N HIS A 59 -1.58 -11.59 -10.26
CA HIS A 59 -0.90 -11.76 -11.53
C HIS A 59 0.22 -12.81 -11.44
N ALA A 60 0.01 -13.96 -12.09
CA ALA A 60 0.98 -15.07 -12.08
C ALA A 60 2.39 -14.66 -12.55
N LEU A 61 2.48 -13.88 -13.62
CA LEU A 61 3.76 -13.43 -14.18
C LEU A 61 4.60 -12.60 -13.20
N ILE A 62 3.95 -11.82 -12.32
CA ILE A 62 4.66 -11.05 -11.30
C ILE A 62 5.20 -11.98 -10.21
N ARG A 63 4.38 -12.93 -9.72
CA ARG A 63 4.83 -13.87 -8.69
C ARG A 63 5.97 -14.75 -9.18
N GLU A 64 5.81 -15.35 -10.36
CA GLU A 64 6.84 -16.18 -10.99
C GLU A 64 8.11 -15.39 -11.25
N GLY A 65 7.99 -14.15 -11.77
CA GLY A 65 9.13 -13.28 -12.04
C GLY A 65 9.89 -12.90 -10.76
N LEU A 66 9.19 -12.50 -9.70
CA LEU A 66 9.81 -12.19 -8.42
C LEU A 66 10.42 -13.42 -7.77
N SER A 67 9.75 -14.58 -7.82
CA SER A 67 10.28 -15.82 -7.26
C SER A 67 11.55 -16.28 -7.98
N GLN A 68 11.60 -16.17 -9.31
CA GLN A 68 12.82 -16.48 -10.07
C GLN A 68 13.95 -15.50 -9.73
N LEU A 69 13.65 -14.20 -9.63
CA LEU A 69 14.67 -13.20 -9.31
C LEU A 69 15.22 -13.37 -7.89
N PHE A 70 14.38 -13.65 -6.90
CA PHE A 70 14.84 -13.90 -5.54
C PHE A 70 15.57 -15.24 -5.37
N SER A 71 15.35 -16.23 -6.26
CA SER A 71 16.13 -17.46 -6.26
C SER A 71 17.63 -17.24 -6.55
N LEU A 72 18.00 -16.06 -7.05
CA LEU A 72 19.38 -15.64 -7.30
C LEU A 72 20.01 -14.94 -6.08
N GLU A 73 19.24 -14.66 -5.03
CA GLU A 73 19.70 -13.98 -3.81
C GLU A 73 19.91 -15.02 -2.70
N ASP A 74 21.15 -15.18 -2.24
CA ASP A 74 21.50 -16.22 -1.24
C ASP A 74 20.86 -16.00 0.14
N ASP A 75 20.35 -14.79 0.41
CA ASP A 75 19.80 -14.35 1.68
C ASP A 75 18.27 -14.18 1.69
N ILE A 76 17.56 -14.56 0.62
CA ILE A 76 16.10 -14.45 0.51
C ILE A 76 15.51 -15.80 0.10
N GLU A 77 14.55 -16.31 0.87
CA GLU A 77 13.81 -17.54 0.58
C GLU A 77 12.34 -17.21 0.28
N VAL A 78 11.84 -17.56 -0.90
CA VAL A 78 10.39 -17.50 -1.18
C VAL A 78 9.72 -18.76 -0.64
N VAL A 79 9.02 -18.63 0.49
CA VAL A 79 8.42 -19.77 1.20
C VAL A 79 7.03 -20.14 0.71
N GLY A 80 6.41 -19.25 -0.07
CA GLY A 80 5.08 -19.48 -0.63
C GLY A 80 4.61 -18.34 -1.54
N GLU A 81 3.52 -18.61 -2.23
CA GLU A 81 2.83 -17.68 -3.11
C GLU A 81 1.31 -17.75 -2.89
N ALA A 82 0.64 -16.61 -2.94
CA ALA A 82 -0.82 -16.52 -2.87
C ALA A 82 -1.37 -15.59 -3.96
N MET A 83 -2.57 -15.91 -4.46
CA MET A 83 -3.27 -15.13 -5.48
C MET A 83 -4.42 -14.26 -4.94
N ASP A 84 -4.78 -14.44 -3.67
CA ASP A 84 -5.82 -13.68 -3.00
C ASP A 84 -5.53 -13.53 -1.50
N GLY A 85 -6.29 -12.64 -0.87
CA GLY A 85 -6.12 -12.29 0.54
C GLY A 85 -6.43 -13.42 1.54
N PHE A 86 -7.36 -14.32 1.21
CA PHE A 86 -7.70 -15.43 2.11
C PHE A 86 -6.59 -16.48 2.12
N VAL A 87 -6.10 -16.85 0.95
CA VAL A 87 -4.96 -17.75 0.80
C VAL A 87 -3.71 -17.14 1.46
N ALA A 88 -3.50 -15.82 1.34
CA ALA A 88 -2.41 -15.13 1.99
C ALA A 88 -2.44 -15.29 3.52
N LEU A 89 -3.59 -15.05 4.17
CA LEU A 89 -3.73 -15.20 5.63
C LEU A 89 -3.51 -16.64 6.09
N GLU A 90 -4.01 -17.63 5.33
CA GLU A 90 -3.72 -19.03 5.64
C GLU A 90 -2.23 -19.36 5.54
N GLN A 91 -1.57 -18.87 4.48
CA GLN A 91 -0.16 -19.11 4.26
C GLN A 91 0.71 -18.40 5.30
N VAL A 92 0.38 -17.17 5.71
CA VAL A 92 1.08 -16.50 6.82
C VAL A 92 1.02 -17.35 8.09
N ARG A 93 -0.14 -17.94 8.40
CA ARG A 93 -0.31 -18.80 9.59
C ARG A 93 0.51 -20.09 9.49
N LYS A 94 0.50 -20.74 8.32
CA LYS A 94 1.16 -22.04 8.08
C LYS A 94 2.67 -21.90 7.93
N LEU A 95 3.10 -20.94 7.13
CA LEU A 95 4.49 -20.78 6.70
C LEU A 95 5.26 -19.84 7.60
N ARG A 96 4.62 -18.96 8.38
CA ARG A 96 5.30 -17.98 9.26
C ARG A 96 6.39 -17.17 8.53
N PRO A 97 6.09 -16.54 7.38
CA PRO A 97 7.06 -15.70 6.69
C PRO A 97 7.48 -14.53 7.59
N GLU A 98 8.67 -14.01 7.38
CA GLU A 98 9.16 -12.80 8.07
C GLU A 98 8.78 -11.54 7.29
N VAL A 99 8.67 -11.64 5.97
CA VAL A 99 8.25 -10.55 5.09
C VAL A 99 7.15 -11.02 4.14
N VAL A 100 6.14 -10.17 3.92
CA VAL A 100 5.08 -10.38 2.93
C VAL A 100 5.17 -9.26 1.89
N LEU A 101 5.35 -9.64 0.63
CA LEU A 101 5.10 -8.75 -0.51
C LEU A 101 3.62 -8.83 -0.87
N MET A 102 2.91 -7.72 -0.78
CA MET A 102 1.45 -7.67 -0.88
C MET A 102 1.02 -6.72 -1.98
N ASP A 103 0.38 -7.23 -3.03
CA ASP A 103 -0.35 -6.37 -3.96
C ASP A 103 -1.52 -5.68 -3.25
N ILE A 104 -1.77 -4.42 -3.59
CA ILE A 104 -2.94 -3.69 -3.12
C ILE A 104 -4.21 -4.23 -3.78
N ASN A 105 -4.15 -4.53 -5.07
CA ASN A 105 -5.34 -4.80 -5.89
C ASN A 105 -5.68 -6.29 -5.97
N LEU A 106 -5.84 -6.93 -4.82
CA LEU A 106 -6.26 -8.33 -4.76
C LEU A 106 -7.76 -8.51 -5.05
N PRO A 107 -8.16 -9.65 -5.65
CA PRO A 107 -9.57 -10.00 -5.80
C PRO A 107 -10.20 -10.32 -4.44
N VAL A 108 -11.52 -10.10 -4.35
CA VAL A 108 -12.38 -10.39 -3.20
C VAL A 108 -12.11 -9.52 -1.96
N VAL A 109 -10.87 -9.43 -1.49
CA VAL A 109 -10.45 -8.58 -0.35
C VAL A 109 -9.18 -7.85 -0.75
N ASP A 110 -9.18 -6.53 -0.58
CA ASP A 110 -8.03 -5.68 -0.94
C ASP A 110 -6.82 -5.93 -0.03
N GLY A 111 -5.62 -5.69 -0.57
CA GLY A 111 -4.37 -5.94 0.14
C GLY A 111 -4.18 -5.06 1.38
N ILE A 112 -4.77 -3.87 1.45
CA ILE A 112 -4.65 -2.98 2.62
C ILE A 112 -5.42 -3.59 3.82
N SER A 113 -6.62 -4.11 3.56
CA SER A 113 -7.44 -4.83 4.54
C SER A 113 -6.74 -6.10 5.05
N ILE A 114 -6.08 -6.85 4.16
CA ILE A 114 -5.30 -8.05 4.54
C ILE A 114 -4.08 -7.66 5.37
N THR A 115 -3.34 -6.63 4.97
CA THR A 115 -2.20 -6.12 5.73
C THR A 115 -2.59 -5.75 7.15
N ARG A 116 -3.72 -5.06 7.33
CA ARG A 116 -4.22 -4.72 8.67
C ARG A 116 -4.45 -5.97 9.53
N GLN A 117 -4.99 -7.03 8.96
CA GLN A 117 -5.21 -8.30 9.66
C GLN A 117 -3.88 -9.01 9.99
N ILE A 118 -2.94 -9.04 9.04
CA ILE A 118 -1.60 -9.62 9.25
C ILE A 118 -0.89 -8.91 10.39
N VAL A 119 -0.81 -7.58 10.35
CA VAL A 119 -0.11 -6.78 11.38
C VAL A 119 -0.74 -6.94 12.76
N GLN A 120 -2.07 -7.08 12.83
CA GLN A 120 -2.78 -7.30 14.11
C GLN A 120 -2.58 -8.71 14.68
N GLN A 121 -2.56 -9.74 13.83
CA GLN A 121 -2.47 -11.15 14.26
C GLN A 121 -1.03 -11.67 14.36
N PHE A 122 -0.11 -11.06 13.60
CA PHE A 122 1.27 -11.50 13.42
C PHE A 122 2.21 -10.27 13.41
N PRO A 123 2.42 -9.60 14.56
CA PRO A 123 3.14 -8.32 14.63
C PRO A 123 4.61 -8.39 14.18
N ASP A 124 5.23 -9.57 14.24
CA ASP A 124 6.62 -9.76 13.81
C ASP A 124 6.78 -9.75 12.28
N VAL A 125 5.69 -10.00 11.53
CA VAL A 125 5.70 -10.06 10.07
C VAL A 125 5.78 -8.64 9.50
N ALA A 126 6.74 -8.40 8.62
CA ALA A 126 6.84 -7.14 7.89
C ALA A 126 6.02 -7.22 6.61
N VAL A 127 5.25 -6.18 6.29
CA VAL A 127 4.50 -6.13 5.04
C VAL A 127 5.00 -4.99 4.17
N ILE A 128 5.36 -5.31 2.92
CA ILE A 128 5.67 -4.37 1.86
C ILE A 128 4.53 -4.39 0.85
N MET A 129 3.89 -3.25 0.65
CA MET A 129 2.85 -3.12 -0.37
C MET A 129 3.47 -2.85 -1.74
N LEU A 130 2.96 -3.51 -2.77
CA LEU A 130 3.27 -3.28 -4.17
C LEU A 130 2.07 -2.62 -4.87
N THR A 131 2.31 -1.59 -5.68
CA THR A 131 1.25 -0.91 -6.42
C THR A 131 1.64 -0.54 -7.85
N MET A 132 0.67 -0.53 -8.77
CA MET A 132 0.86 0.00 -10.12
C MET A 132 0.79 1.53 -10.19
N HIS A 133 0.18 2.19 -9.20
CA HIS A 133 -0.22 3.59 -9.31
C HIS A 133 0.21 4.45 -8.12
N ARG A 134 0.48 5.74 -8.38
CA ARG A 134 0.93 6.74 -7.41
C ARG A 134 -0.24 7.53 -6.81
N GLN A 135 -1.31 6.86 -6.39
CA GLN A 135 -2.48 7.57 -5.83
C GLN A 135 -2.27 7.92 -4.36
N SER A 136 -2.40 9.20 -4.01
CA SER A 136 -1.98 9.72 -2.69
C SER A 136 -2.74 9.15 -1.50
N GLN A 137 -4.05 8.96 -1.65
CA GLN A 137 -4.89 8.41 -0.58
C GLN A 137 -4.53 6.95 -0.25
N GLN A 138 -4.22 6.14 -1.27
CA GLN A 138 -3.87 4.72 -1.08
C GLN A 138 -2.54 4.56 -0.33
N VAL A 139 -1.55 5.44 -0.58
CA VAL A 139 -0.26 5.42 0.13
C VAL A 139 -0.48 5.65 1.63
N VAL A 140 -1.26 6.67 1.99
CA VAL A 140 -1.52 7.01 3.40
C VAL A 140 -2.29 5.90 4.10
N GLU A 141 -3.30 5.34 3.44
CA GLU A 141 -4.11 4.26 4.00
C GLU A 141 -3.29 2.97 4.22
N ALA A 142 -2.42 2.63 3.27
CA ALA A 142 -1.49 1.52 3.40
C ALA A 142 -0.48 1.71 4.54
N MET A 143 0.06 2.92 4.72
CA MET A 143 0.92 3.18 5.88
C MET A 143 0.14 3.08 7.19
N ARG A 144 -1.11 3.56 7.23
CA ARG A 144 -1.99 3.45 8.40
C ARG A 144 -2.47 2.02 8.70
N SER A 145 -2.38 1.09 7.76
CA SER A 145 -2.66 -0.32 8.02
C SER A 145 -1.49 -1.03 8.72
N GLY A 146 -0.34 -0.35 8.84
CA GLY A 146 0.86 -0.89 9.48
C GLY A 146 1.89 -1.47 8.51
N ALA A 147 1.75 -1.22 7.20
CA ALA A 147 2.77 -1.60 6.24
C ALA A 147 4.12 -0.94 6.59
N ARG A 148 5.20 -1.72 6.50
CA ARG A 148 6.58 -1.26 6.69
C ARG A 148 7.27 -0.92 5.38
N GLY A 149 6.65 -1.23 4.24
CA GLY A 149 7.13 -0.73 2.95
C GLY A 149 6.03 -0.46 1.94
N TYR A 150 6.34 0.40 0.97
CA TYR A 150 5.43 0.79 -0.10
C TYR A 150 6.22 1.10 -1.39
N LEU A 151 6.11 0.21 -2.37
CA LEU A 151 6.89 0.23 -3.62
C LEU A 151 5.98 0.19 -4.84
N LEU A 152 6.51 0.62 -5.99
CA LEU A 152 5.82 0.43 -7.27
C LEU A 152 6.07 -1.00 -7.75
N LYS A 153 5.12 -1.62 -8.45
CA LYS A 153 5.33 -2.88 -9.16
C LYS A 153 6.36 -2.75 -10.29
N THR A 154 6.66 -1.52 -10.73
CA THR A 154 7.76 -1.22 -11.67
C THR A 154 9.12 -1.05 -10.99
N THR A 155 9.21 -1.18 -9.66
CA THR A 155 10.47 -1.15 -8.93
C THR A 155 11.32 -2.36 -9.34
N SER A 156 12.63 -2.17 -9.50
CA SER A 156 13.52 -3.25 -9.90
C SER A 156 13.59 -4.34 -8.83
N ALA A 157 13.78 -5.60 -9.21
CA ALA A 157 13.85 -6.69 -8.22
C ALA A 157 14.99 -6.49 -7.21
N ARG A 158 16.11 -5.90 -7.63
CA ARG A 158 17.21 -5.50 -6.73
C ARG A 158 16.74 -4.53 -5.64
N ASP A 159 15.97 -3.53 -6.02
CA ASP A 159 15.43 -2.54 -5.07
C ASP A 159 14.35 -3.17 -4.16
N VAL A 160 13.55 -4.10 -4.67
CA VAL A 160 12.60 -4.87 -3.85
C VAL A 160 13.36 -5.76 -2.84
N ALA A 161 14.43 -6.44 -3.26
CA ALA A 161 15.30 -7.22 -2.37
C ALA A 161 15.92 -6.33 -1.28
N GLN A 162 16.40 -5.14 -1.64
CA GLN A 162 16.91 -4.18 -0.67
C GLN A 162 15.83 -3.70 0.32
N ALA A 163 14.60 -3.51 -0.16
CA ALA A 163 13.47 -3.17 0.70
C ALA A 163 13.12 -4.32 1.66
N ILE A 164 13.15 -5.57 1.21
CA ILE A 164 12.96 -6.76 2.05
C ILE A 164 13.96 -6.76 3.20
N ARG A 165 15.25 -6.60 2.91
CA ARG A 165 16.32 -6.51 3.94
C ARG A 165 16.09 -5.35 4.91
N THR A 166 15.64 -4.22 4.39
CA THR A 166 15.36 -3.02 5.19
C THR A 166 14.22 -3.23 6.17
N VAL A 167 13.10 -3.81 5.74
CA VAL A 167 11.94 -4.01 6.63
C VAL A 167 12.14 -5.18 7.58
N HIS A 168 12.90 -6.21 7.16
CA HIS A 168 13.31 -7.33 7.99
C HIS A 168 14.13 -6.87 9.19
N SER A 169 15.09 -5.96 8.97
CA SER A 169 15.88 -5.31 10.03
C SER A 169 15.10 -4.26 10.86
N GLY A 170 13.79 -4.12 10.64
CA GLY A 170 12.91 -3.22 11.41
C GLY A 170 12.84 -1.78 10.87
N GLY A 171 13.45 -1.52 9.71
CA GLY A 171 13.33 -0.24 9.00
C GLY A 171 12.02 -0.09 8.23
N VAL A 172 11.90 1.03 7.51
CA VAL A 172 10.79 1.33 6.60
C VAL A 172 11.34 1.60 5.21
N ALA A 173 10.70 1.07 4.17
CA ALA A 173 11.14 1.20 2.78
C ALA A 173 10.04 1.82 1.89
N ILE A 174 10.24 3.05 1.41
CA ILE A 174 9.27 3.74 0.55
C ILE A 174 9.97 4.18 -0.73
N SER A 175 9.36 3.93 -1.88
CA SER A 175 9.95 4.39 -3.15
C SER A 175 10.04 5.92 -3.19
N PRO A 176 11.13 6.51 -3.72
CA PRO A 176 11.32 7.97 -3.73
C PRO A 176 10.14 8.74 -4.33
N SER A 177 9.52 8.16 -5.37
CA SER A 177 8.38 8.75 -6.06
C SER A 177 7.08 8.81 -5.23
N LEU A 178 6.99 8.01 -4.16
CA LEU A 178 5.84 7.93 -3.25
C LEU A 178 6.11 8.71 -1.95
N THR A 179 7.38 8.97 -1.62
CA THR A 179 7.77 9.79 -0.48
C THR A 179 7.24 11.22 -0.59
N SER A 180 7.32 11.84 -1.77
CA SER A 180 6.79 13.19 -2.00
C SER A 180 5.27 13.26 -1.78
N VAL A 181 4.57 12.20 -2.19
CA VAL A 181 3.13 12.04 -2.01
C VAL A 181 2.78 11.94 -0.52
N LEU A 182 3.50 11.11 0.22
CA LEU A 182 3.32 10.96 1.67
C LEU A 182 3.58 12.27 2.43
N VAL A 183 4.68 12.96 2.11
CA VAL A 183 5.03 14.25 2.73
C VAL A 183 3.98 15.31 2.45
N ASN A 184 3.45 15.36 1.23
CA ASN A 184 2.40 16.30 0.85
C ASN A 184 1.08 16.01 1.59
N GLU A 185 0.71 14.74 1.76
CA GLU A 185 -0.48 14.38 2.53
C GLU A 185 -0.31 14.64 4.04
N LEU A 186 0.89 14.45 4.59
CA LEU A 186 1.17 14.81 5.98
C LEU A 186 1.05 16.32 6.20
N ARG A 187 1.51 17.14 5.25
CA ARG A 187 1.33 18.61 5.27
C ARG A 187 -0.12 19.05 5.10
N ARG A 188 -0.97 18.21 4.50
CA ARG A 188 -2.40 18.48 4.27
C ARG A 188 -3.29 18.11 5.45
N GLN A 189 -2.77 17.43 6.47
CA GLN A 189 -3.52 17.17 7.70
C GLN A 189 -3.40 18.39 8.63
N PRO A 190 -4.42 19.26 8.75
CA PRO A 190 -4.50 20.14 9.91
C PRO A 190 -4.70 19.26 11.15
N ASP A 191 -4.08 19.65 12.26
CA ASP A 191 -4.13 19.00 13.56
C ASP A 191 -5.51 18.38 13.86
N THR A 192 -5.59 17.05 13.86
CA THR A 192 -6.76 16.34 14.38
C THR A 192 -6.67 16.26 15.89
N ASN A 193 -6.62 17.43 16.55
CA ASN A 193 -7.23 17.58 17.85
C ASN A 193 -8.71 17.79 17.61
N ILE A 194 -9.50 16.72 17.75
CA ILE A 194 -10.96 16.79 17.77
C ILE A 194 -11.35 17.06 19.24
N PRO A 195 -11.88 18.23 19.62
CA PRO A 195 -12.68 18.31 20.82
C PRO A 195 -14.00 17.59 20.54
N LEU A 196 -14.29 16.57 21.34
CA LEU A 196 -15.61 15.95 21.42
C LEU A 196 -16.62 17.01 21.82
N THR A 197 -17.28 17.63 20.84
CA THR A 197 -18.51 18.40 21.07
C THR A 197 -19.59 17.86 20.12
N PRO A 198 -20.69 17.30 20.66
CA PRO A 198 -21.77 16.80 19.82
C PRO A 198 -22.58 17.99 19.30
N GLY A 199 -22.51 18.26 18.00
CA GLY A 199 -23.38 19.27 17.39
C GLY A 199 -22.98 19.80 16.01
N ALA A 200 -21.76 19.59 15.53
CA ALA A 200 -21.34 20.15 14.26
C ALA A 200 -20.52 19.17 13.44
N SER A 201 -21.16 18.41 12.54
CA SER A 201 -20.51 17.74 11.39
C SER A 201 -21.56 17.06 10.48
N ALA A 202 -22.46 17.84 9.88
CA ALA A 202 -23.27 17.33 8.74
C ALA A 202 -22.62 17.73 7.40
N GLY A 203 -22.25 19.01 7.23
CA GLY A 203 -21.71 19.52 5.97
C GLY A 203 -20.25 19.17 5.61
N GLN A 204 -19.43 18.70 6.57
CA GLN A 204 -18.00 18.43 6.32
C GLN A 204 -17.70 17.05 5.70
N GLN A 205 -18.62 16.08 5.77
CA GLN A 205 -18.41 14.76 5.17
C GLN A 205 -18.76 14.76 3.67
N VAL A 206 -19.67 15.63 3.23
CA VAL A 206 -20.04 15.78 1.80
C VAL A 206 -18.90 16.44 1.01
N THR A 207 -18.06 17.27 1.65
CA THR A 207 -16.97 18.01 0.98
C THR A 207 -15.78 17.15 0.54
N GLN A 208 -15.77 15.85 0.85
CA GLN A 208 -14.73 14.89 0.43
C GLN A 208 -15.21 13.89 -0.65
N LEU A 209 -16.49 13.93 -1.02
CA LEU A 209 -17.04 13.09 -2.08
C LEU A 209 -17.01 13.84 -3.42
N SER A 210 -16.54 13.15 -4.46
CA SER A 210 -16.63 13.66 -5.83
C SER A 210 -18.08 13.65 -6.33
N GLU A 211 -18.40 14.49 -7.31
CA GLU A 211 -19.75 14.55 -7.91
C GLU A 211 -20.27 13.19 -8.35
N LYS A 212 -19.37 12.35 -8.91
CA LYS A 212 -19.69 10.99 -9.34
C LYS A 212 -19.99 10.04 -8.19
N GLU A 213 -19.31 10.19 -7.05
CA GLU A 213 -19.59 9.39 -5.85
C GLU A 213 -20.92 9.80 -5.22
N ILE A 214 -21.23 11.09 -5.20
CA ILE A 214 -22.53 11.60 -4.74
C ILE A 214 -23.67 11.07 -5.64
N GLU A 215 -23.45 11.06 -6.96
CA GLU A 215 -24.40 10.52 -7.94
C GLU A 215 -24.67 9.01 -7.70
N ILE A 216 -23.63 8.23 -7.44
CA ILE A 216 -23.76 6.79 -7.11
C ILE A 216 -24.48 6.58 -5.77
N ILE A 217 -24.17 7.39 -4.75
CA ILE A 217 -24.85 7.34 -3.44
C ILE A 217 -26.35 7.62 -3.60
N ARG A 218 -26.72 8.58 -4.45
CA ARG A 218 -28.13 8.88 -4.74
C ARG A 218 -28.85 7.67 -5.32
N TYR A 219 -28.35 7.09 -6.41
CA TYR A 219 -29.00 5.94 -7.03
C TYR A 219 -29.07 4.73 -6.09
N LEU A 220 -28.03 4.50 -5.29
CA LEU A 220 -28.02 3.44 -4.28
C LEU A 220 -29.11 3.67 -3.22
N ALA A 221 -29.22 4.90 -2.71
CA ALA A 221 -30.19 5.28 -1.70
C ALA A 221 -31.64 5.24 -2.22
N SER A 222 -31.84 5.46 -3.52
CA SER A 222 -33.13 5.25 -4.23
C SER A 222 -33.48 3.77 -4.45
N GLY A 223 -32.63 2.84 -4.01
CA GLY A 223 -32.90 1.39 -4.08
C GLY A 223 -32.39 0.67 -5.33
N MET A 224 -31.67 1.35 -6.24
CA MET A 224 -31.19 0.73 -7.49
C MET A 224 -30.08 -0.30 -7.28
N SER A 225 -30.19 -1.48 -7.86
CA SER A 225 -29.14 -2.49 -7.87
C SER A 225 -27.85 -1.98 -8.57
N ASN A 226 -26.72 -2.63 -8.30
CA ASN A 226 -25.44 -2.24 -8.91
C ASN A 226 -25.48 -2.32 -10.45
N ARG A 227 -26.30 -3.23 -11.00
CA ARG A 227 -26.51 -3.38 -12.43
C ARG A 227 -27.28 -2.19 -13.01
N GLU A 228 -28.37 -1.77 -12.36
CA GLU A 228 -29.16 -0.60 -12.79
C GLU A 228 -28.34 0.71 -12.70
N ILE A 229 -27.53 0.85 -11.65
CA ILE A 229 -26.59 1.98 -11.51
C ILE A 229 -25.56 1.96 -12.64
N ALA A 230 -25.04 0.78 -12.98
CA ALA A 230 -24.05 0.62 -14.06
C ALA A 230 -24.64 1.00 -15.42
N GLU A 231 -25.86 0.55 -15.72
CA GLU A 231 -26.59 0.90 -16.94
C GLU A 231 -26.85 2.40 -17.02
N ARG A 232 -27.26 3.04 -15.92
CA ARG A 232 -27.59 4.47 -15.89
C ARG A 232 -26.38 5.38 -15.99
N LEU A 233 -25.22 4.93 -15.53
CA LEU A 233 -23.95 5.68 -15.59
C LEU A 233 -23.04 5.27 -16.75
N ALA A 234 -23.49 4.37 -17.64
CA ALA A 234 -22.69 3.78 -18.71
C ALA A 234 -21.37 3.16 -18.20
N TYR A 235 -21.42 2.51 -17.04
CA TYR A 235 -20.31 1.80 -16.41
C TYR A 235 -20.50 0.28 -16.46
N SER A 236 -19.44 -0.46 -16.13
CA SER A 236 -19.58 -1.89 -15.85
C SER A 236 -20.06 -2.10 -14.40
N GLU A 237 -20.76 -3.20 -14.13
CA GLU A 237 -21.18 -3.56 -12.76
C GLU A 237 -19.97 -3.68 -11.80
N LYS A 238 -18.82 -4.14 -12.32
CA LYS A 238 -17.56 -4.19 -11.57
C LYS A 238 -17.07 -2.78 -11.20
N THR A 239 -17.15 -1.83 -12.12
CA THR A 239 -16.80 -0.42 -11.87
C THR A 239 -17.68 0.17 -10.77
N VAL A 240 -18.99 -0.10 -10.78
CA VAL A 240 -19.91 0.37 -9.72
C VAL A 240 -19.56 -0.26 -8.37
N LYS A 241 -19.27 -1.56 -8.31
CA LYS A 241 -18.81 -2.22 -7.08
C LYS A 241 -17.55 -1.58 -6.51
N ASN A 242 -16.60 -1.22 -7.37
CA ASN A 242 -15.37 -0.53 -6.95
C ASN A 242 -15.67 0.86 -6.38
N TYR A 243 -16.52 1.65 -7.05
CA TYR A 243 -16.96 2.94 -6.51
C TYR A 243 -17.64 2.81 -5.16
N LEU A 244 -18.54 1.84 -4.99
CA LEU A 244 -19.24 1.61 -3.73
C LEU A 244 -18.28 1.21 -2.61
N SER A 245 -17.27 0.40 -2.90
CA SER A 245 -16.22 0.06 -1.94
C SER A 245 -15.47 1.30 -1.46
N ILE A 246 -15.07 2.19 -2.39
CA ILE A 246 -14.38 3.44 -2.07
C ILE A 246 -15.29 4.37 -1.25
N ILE A 247 -16.58 4.47 -1.61
CA ILE A 247 -17.57 5.27 -0.89
C ILE A 247 -17.76 4.76 0.54
N PHE A 248 -17.86 3.45 0.72
CA PHE A 248 -18.01 2.82 2.04
C PHE A 248 -16.79 3.10 2.92
N GLN A 249 -15.60 3.05 2.35
CA GLN A 249 -14.35 3.38 3.04
C GLN A 249 -14.28 4.87 3.42
N LYS A 250 -14.55 5.78 2.47
CA LYS A 250 -14.54 7.24 2.70
C LYS A 250 -15.53 7.68 3.78
N LEU A 251 -16.69 7.04 3.82
CA LEU A 251 -17.76 7.38 4.77
C LEU A 251 -17.73 6.53 6.05
N HIS A 252 -16.81 5.57 6.15
CA HIS A 252 -16.74 4.57 7.23
C HIS A 252 -18.05 3.80 7.45
N LEU A 253 -18.76 3.48 6.35
CA LEU A 253 -20.03 2.76 6.35
C LEU A 253 -19.80 1.31 5.97
N ARG A 254 -20.55 0.40 6.60
CA ARG A 254 -20.31 -1.06 6.46
C ARG A 254 -21.19 -1.74 5.43
N ASP A 255 -22.34 -1.14 5.14
CA ASP A 255 -23.33 -1.74 4.28
C ASP A 255 -24.16 -0.68 3.54
N ARG A 256 -24.86 -1.17 2.52
CA ARG A 256 -25.73 -0.38 1.65
C ARG A 256 -26.84 0.34 2.43
N THR A 257 -27.38 -0.27 3.48
CA THR A 257 -28.43 0.31 4.31
C THR A 257 -27.92 1.54 5.05
N GLN A 258 -26.69 1.48 5.57
CA GLN A 258 -26.03 2.62 6.22
C GLN A 258 -25.78 3.77 5.25
N VAL A 259 -25.46 3.48 3.98
CA VAL A 259 -25.32 4.51 2.94
C VAL A 259 -26.65 5.16 2.60
N ALA A 260 -27.75 4.40 2.54
CA ALA A 260 -29.08 4.96 2.33
C ALA A 260 -29.49 5.87 3.50
N ILE A 261 -29.22 5.46 4.75
CA ILE A 261 -29.46 6.28 5.95
C ILE A 261 -28.59 7.54 5.93
N PHE A 262 -27.33 7.43 5.50
CA PHE A 262 -26.43 8.57 5.34
C PHE A 262 -26.96 9.56 4.31
N ALA A 263 -27.37 9.09 3.13
CA ALA A 263 -27.93 9.93 2.07
C ALA A 263 -29.19 10.69 2.52
N LEU A 264 -30.07 10.02 3.27
CA LEU A 264 -31.27 10.63 3.86
C LEU A 264 -30.90 11.72 4.88
N ARG A 265 -29.97 11.45 5.79
CA ARG A 265 -29.52 12.41 6.81
C ARG A 265 -28.84 13.64 6.22
N GLN A 266 -28.18 13.48 5.08
CA GLN A 266 -27.46 14.55 4.38
C GLN A 266 -28.33 15.29 3.35
N GLY A 267 -29.62 14.94 3.23
CA GLY A 267 -30.53 15.57 2.25
C GLY A 267 -30.11 15.32 0.80
N LEU A 268 -29.37 14.24 0.53
CA LEU A 268 -28.92 13.89 -0.83
C LEU A 268 -30.03 13.23 -1.65
N LEU A 269 -31.10 12.78 -0.99
CA LEU A 269 -32.34 12.36 -1.62
C LEU A 269 -33.17 13.60 -1.92
N THR A 270 -33.00 14.17 -3.11
CA THR A 270 -33.98 15.10 -3.67
C THR A 270 -35.10 14.29 -4.30
N GLU A 271 -36.33 14.54 -3.85
CA GLU A 271 -37.55 14.16 -4.58
C GLU A 271 -37.59 14.96 -5.88
N GLU A 272 -36.87 14.50 -6.90
CA GLU A 272 -37.17 14.87 -8.27
C GLU A 272 -37.28 13.57 -9.06
N GLU A 273 -38.52 13.10 -9.21
CA GLU A 273 -38.91 12.28 -10.34
C GLU A 273 -38.45 13.01 -11.61
N PRO A 274 -37.65 12.40 -12.50
CA PRO A 274 -37.70 12.80 -13.88
C PRO A 274 -39.02 12.27 -14.44
N GLU A 275 -39.89 13.20 -14.81
CA GLU A 275 -41.00 12.98 -15.73
C GLU A 275 -40.58 12.10 -16.92
N MET A 276 -41.58 11.36 -17.41
CA MET A 276 -41.59 10.34 -18.47
C MET A 276 -40.61 10.53 -19.64
#